data_AF-A0AAD0VSY1-F1
#
_entry.id   AF-A0AAD0VSY1-F1
#
_cell.length_a   1.000
_cell.length_b   1.000
_cell.length_c   1.000
_cell.angle_alpha   90.00
_cell.angle_beta   90.00
_cell.angle_gamma   90.00
#
_symmetry.space_group_name_H-M   'P 1'
#
loop_
_entity.id
_entity.type
_entity.pdbx_description
1 polymer ?
#
loop_
_entity_poly.entity_id
_entity_poly.type
_entity_poly.pdbx_seq_one_letter_code
_entity_poly.pdbx_strand_id
1 'polypeptide(L)'
;MARIEEVGVNRLGSVQESEVSPDAVARLLKSLHENKVELVLDGHRLTAKQAEKIFVALLSDGGSEGGSPDENVQAIRKAIQGQAGKALEVGELFMHLPSQRLDVMIIAGFTEILQGQAAKKNSQSDELKSLSVELKIYSVIQSQVSAALAKKEAFDISASGVNLMDYKLYGYTSAEQWAGSKERVFLEKLDTHSREGMSIREFLEGGPKETGKLSNLQNSYAYEKDNNPLQNFSTTLADRSRPLGDSVNEKSAQLNETNARYNAVIDAFSRMVDKFDKLLKTALG
;
A
#
# COMPACT_ATOMS: atom_id res chain seq x y z
N MET A 1 -45.57 22.98 -40.42
CA MET A 1 -45.42 21.69 -41.12
C MET A 1 -44.14 21.74 -41.92
N ALA A 2 -43.03 21.30 -41.33
CA ALA A 2 -41.71 21.32 -41.94
C ALA A 2 -41.37 19.92 -42.47
N ARG A 3 -40.80 19.92 -43.67
CA ARG A 3 -40.39 18.77 -44.50
C ARG A 3 -39.25 18.00 -43.82
N ILE A 4 -39.35 16.67 -43.91
CA ILE A 4 -38.29 15.71 -43.56
C ILE A 4 -37.31 15.68 -44.75
N GLU A 5 -36.04 15.96 -44.50
CA GLU A 5 -34.92 15.60 -45.39
C GLU A 5 -33.99 14.64 -44.64
N GLU A 6 -33.76 13.49 -45.27
CA GLU A 6 -32.87 12.42 -44.85
C GLU A 6 -31.41 12.94 -44.78
N VAL A 7 -30.82 12.91 -43.58
CA VAL A 7 -29.39 13.13 -43.41
C VAL A 7 -28.67 11.78 -43.48
N GLY A 8 -28.09 11.56 -44.65
CA GLY A 8 -26.79 10.95 -44.92
C GLY A 8 -26.13 10.11 -43.82
N VAL A 9 -26.00 8.82 -44.15
CA VAL A 9 -25.02 7.87 -43.64
C VAL A 9 -23.65 8.56 -43.50
N ASN A 10 -23.26 8.89 -42.26
CA ASN A 10 -21.95 9.46 -42.00
C ASN A 10 -20.93 8.33 -41.81
N ARG A 11 -19.89 8.44 -42.62
CA ARG A 11 -18.80 7.48 -42.83
C ARG A 11 -18.13 7.09 -41.52
N LEU A 12 -17.88 5.79 -41.38
CA LEU A 12 -16.83 5.24 -40.52
C LEU A 12 -15.57 6.08 -40.70
N GLY A 13 -15.20 6.83 -39.66
CA GLY A 13 -13.92 7.50 -39.57
C GLY A 13 -12.83 6.43 -39.63
N SER A 14 -12.11 6.42 -40.74
CA SER A 14 -10.84 5.73 -40.88
C SER A 14 -9.91 6.21 -39.76
N VAL A 15 -9.50 5.30 -38.89
CA VAL A 15 -8.34 5.49 -38.02
C VAL A 15 -7.17 5.76 -38.95
N GLN A 16 -6.72 7.00 -39.04
CA GLN A 16 -5.47 7.33 -39.71
C GLN A 16 -4.35 6.65 -38.92
N GLU A 17 -3.76 5.59 -39.48
CA GLU A 17 -2.43 5.16 -39.09
C GLU A 17 -1.52 6.38 -39.21
N SER A 18 -1.03 6.92 -38.09
CA SER A 18 -0.04 8.00 -38.14
C SER A 18 1.24 7.41 -38.72
N GLU A 19 1.46 7.58 -40.02
CA GLU A 19 2.74 7.25 -40.65
C GLU A 19 3.86 8.02 -39.92
N VAL A 20 4.72 7.29 -39.21
CA VAL A 20 5.91 7.86 -38.58
C VAL A 20 6.78 8.47 -39.67
N SER A 21 7.07 9.77 -39.58
CA SER A 21 7.87 10.46 -40.59
C SER A 21 9.28 9.85 -40.70
N PRO A 22 9.71 9.42 -41.90
CA PRO A 22 11.07 8.92 -42.11
C PRO A 22 12.16 9.93 -41.71
N ASP A 23 11.87 11.22 -41.83
CA ASP A 23 12.76 12.31 -41.42
C ASP A 23 12.96 12.34 -39.89
N ALA A 24 11.92 12.01 -39.11
CA ALA A 24 12.01 11.94 -37.65
C ALA A 24 12.97 10.85 -37.19
N VAL A 25 12.88 9.65 -37.78
CA VAL A 25 13.77 8.53 -37.48
C VAL A 25 15.21 8.84 -37.90
N ALA A 26 15.40 9.42 -39.09
CA ALA A 26 16.72 9.83 -39.57
C ALA A 26 17.41 10.83 -38.62
N ARG A 27 16.65 11.80 -38.08
CA ARG A 27 17.16 12.75 -37.08
C ARG A 27 17.61 12.07 -35.78
N LEU A 28 16.90 11.03 -35.33
CA LEU A 28 17.26 10.29 -34.11
C LEU A 28 18.52 9.42 -34.33
N LEU A 29 18.62 8.73 -35.47
CA LEU A 29 19.82 8.00 -35.86
C LEU A 29 21.04 8.91 -35.96
N LYS A 30 20.88 10.10 -36.57
CA LYS A 30 21.92 11.12 -36.62
C LYS A 30 22.34 11.57 -35.22
N SER A 31 21.38 11.75 -34.30
CA SER A 31 21.67 12.11 -32.91
C SER A 31 22.50 11.04 -32.18
N LEU A 32 22.23 9.74 -32.39
CA LEU A 32 23.06 8.67 -31.81
C LEU A 32 24.52 8.80 -32.28
N HIS A 33 24.72 9.00 -33.58
CA HIS A 33 26.05 9.12 -34.17
C HIS A 33 26.81 10.35 -33.66
N GLU A 34 26.16 11.53 -33.67
CA GLU A 34 26.78 12.78 -33.21
C GLU A 34 27.17 12.75 -31.73
N ASN A 35 26.35 12.12 -30.89
CA ASN A 35 26.60 12.00 -29.46
C ASN A 35 27.43 10.75 -29.09
N LYS A 36 27.87 9.95 -30.07
CA LYS A 36 28.61 8.70 -29.87
C LYS A 36 27.93 7.75 -28.88
N VAL A 37 26.60 7.63 -28.99
CA VAL A 37 25.78 6.78 -28.11
C VAL A 37 25.54 5.44 -28.81
N GLU A 38 25.79 4.35 -28.08
CA GLU A 38 25.46 3.01 -28.54
C GLU A 38 24.10 2.59 -27.98
N LEU A 39 23.14 2.31 -28.87
CA LEU A 39 21.85 1.79 -28.44
C LEU A 39 21.99 0.29 -28.15
N VAL A 40 21.61 -0.12 -26.94
CA VAL A 40 21.71 -1.50 -26.47
C VAL A 40 20.33 -2.01 -26.03
N LEU A 41 20.13 -3.32 -26.14
CA LEU A 41 18.99 -4.03 -25.57
C LEU A 41 19.54 -5.22 -24.80
N ASP A 42 19.25 -5.30 -23.50
CA ASP A 42 19.74 -6.35 -22.60
C ASP A 42 21.28 -6.48 -22.66
N GLY A 43 21.99 -5.35 -22.72
CA GLY A 43 23.45 -5.30 -22.85
C GLY A 43 23.99 -5.65 -24.23
N HIS A 44 23.15 -5.99 -25.21
CA HIS A 44 23.57 -6.27 -26.57
C HIS A 44 23.44 -5.04 -27.47
N ARG A 45 24.54 -4.67 -28.14
CA ARG A 45 24.56 -3.56 -29.09
C ARG A 45 23.65 -3.84 -30.29
N LEU A 46 22.75 -2.89 -30.57
CA LEU A 46 21.88 -2.93 -31.74
C LEU A 46 22.61 -2.44 -32.99
N THR A 47 22.30 -3.08 -34.13
CA THR A 47 22.69 -2.58 -35.45
C THR A 47 21.89 -1.32 -35.81
N ALA A 48 22.38 -0.52 -36.77
CA ALA A 48 21.65 0.67 -37.24
C ALA A 48 20.23 0.33 -37.74
N LYS A 49 20.06 -0.81 -38.41
CA LYS A 49 18.75 -1.29 -38.88
C LYS A 49 17.81 -1.69 -37.74
N GLN A 50 18.35 -2.28 -36.66
CA GLN A 50 17.55 -2.58 -35.47
C GLN A 50 17.17 -1.30 -34.72
N ALA A 51 18.10 -0.34 -34.58
CA ALA A 51 17.83 0.96 -33.98
C ALA A 51 16.76 1.73 -34.75
N GLU A 52 16.78 1.68 -36.09
CA GLU A 52 15.73 2.25 -36.94
C GLU A 52 14.35 1.66 -36.63
N LYS A 53 14.22 0.32 -36.59
CA LYS A 53 12.96 -0.35 -36.24
C LYS A 53 12.46 0.01 -34.84
N ILE A 54 13.38 0.13 -33.88
CA ILE A 54 13.05 0.56 -32.50
C ILE A 54 12.53 1.99 -32.48
N PHE A 55 13.17 2.93 -33.19
CA PHE A 55 12.68 4.30 -33.27
C PHE A 55 11.33 4.40 -33.98
N VAL A 56 11.11 3.64 -35.05
CA VAL A 56 9.78 3.54 -35.68
C VAL A 56 8.76 3.08 -34.66
N ALA A 57 9.03 1.99 -33.93
CA ALA A 57 8.09 1.46 -32.94
C ALA A 57 7.82 2.44 -31.77
N LEU A 58 8.86 3.10 -31.24
CA LEU A 58 8.73 4.11 -30.18
C LEU A 58 7.91 5.33 -30.63
N LEU A 59 8.02 5.73 -31.89
CA LEU A 59 7.27 6.86 -32.43
C LEU A 59 5.83 6.47 -32.80
N SER A 60 5.59 5.22 -33.20
CA SER A 60 4.26 4.68 -33.52
C SER A 60 3.40 4.43 -32.27
N ASP A 61 4.00 4.07 -31.13
CA ASP A 61 3.28 3.75 -29.89
C ASP A 61 2.75 5.00 -29.14
N GLY A 62 3.02 6.22 -29.65
CA GLY A 62 2.50 7.48 -29.09
C GLY A 62 0.98 7.71 -29.29
N GLY A 63 0.28 6.79 -29.94
CA GLY A 63 -1.01 7.03 -30.59
C GLY A 63 -2.28 7.03 -29.73
N SER A 64 -2.24 6.88 -28.39
CA SER A 64 -3.48 6.87 -27.60
C SER A 64 -3.45 7.49 -26.20
N GLU A 65 -2.28 7.65 -25.55
CA GLU A 65 -2.22 8.10 -24.14
C GLU A 65 -1.26 9.27 -23.85
N GLY A 66 -0.71 9.95 -24.88
CA GLY A 66 -0.11 11.28 -24.71
C GLY A 66 1.25 11.50 -25.39
N GLY A 67 1.47 12.72 -25.89
CA GLY A 67 2.69 13.14 -26.59
C GLY A 67 2.51 13.15 -28.11
N SER A 68 2.60 14.33 -28.73
CA SER A 68 2.71 14.45 -30.18
C SER A 68 3.98 13.75 -30.69
N PRO A 69 4.02 13.29 -31.96
CA PRO A 69 5.22 12.71 -32.54
C PRO A 69 6.48 13.57 -32.36
N ASP A 70 6.33 14.90 -32.42
CA ASP A 70 7.44 15.84 -32.19
C ASP A 70 7.93 15.87 -30.74
N GLU A 71 7.02 15.78 -29.77
CA GLU A 71 7.39 15.69 -28.35
C GLU A 71 8.15 14.38 -28.06
N ASN A 72 7.75 13.28 -28.68
CA ASN A 72 8.45 11.99 -28.57
C ASN A 72 9.86 12.08 -29.17
N VAL A 73 10.00 12.67 -30.35
CA VAL A 73 11.32 12.92 -30.97
C VAL A 73 12.21 13.79 -30.08
N GLN A 74 11.67 14.85 -29.49
CA GLN A 74 12.43 15.73 -28.60
C GLN A 74 12.84 15.02 -27.31
N ALA A 75 11.95 14.23 -26.72
CA ALA A 75 12.23 13.47 -25.51
C ALA A 75 13.34 12.43 -25.74
N ILE A 76 13.24 11.64 -26.81
CA ILE A 76 14.27 10.65 -27.19
C ILE A 76 15.60 11.37 -27.46
N ARG A 77 15.59 12.48 -28.22
CA ARG A 77 16.81 13.24 -28.50
C ARG A 77 17.48 13.74 -27.23
N LYS A 78 16.70 14.26 -26.28
CA LYS A 78 17.22 14.73 -24.99
C LYS A 78 17.84 13.59 -24.18
N ALA A 79 17.21 12.41 -24.18
CA ALA A 79 17.77 11.22 -23.53
C ALA A 79 19.10 10.79 -24.16
N ILE A 80 19.19 10.77 -25.50
CA ILE A 80 20.44 10.50 -26.23
C ILE A 80 21.54 11.50 -25.85
N GLN A 81 21.23 12.80 -25.84
CA GLN A 81 22.19 13.85 -25.48
C GLN A 81 22.69 13.69 -24.03
N GLY A 82 21.82 13.29 -23.11
CA GLY A 82 22.17 13.04 -21.71
C GLY A 82 23.14 11.88 -21.50
N GLN A 83 23.27 10.98 -22.49
CA GLN A 83 24.11 9.77 -22.43
C GLN A 83 25.31 9.81 -23.38
N ALA A 84 25.76 11.01 -23.76
CA ALA A 84 26.86 11.17 -24.71
C ALA A 84 28.09 10.30 -24.33
N GLY A 85 28.58 9.52 -25.30
CA GLY A 85 29.71 8.61 -25.15
C GLY A 85 29.44 7.33 -24.34
N LYS A 86 28.17 7.03 -24.00
CA LYS A 86 27.78 5.83 -23.24
C LYS A 86 26.84 4.94 -24.04
N ALA A 87 26.67 3.71 -23.56
CA ALA A 87 25.57 2.85 -23.98
C ALA A 87 24.25 3.34 -23.38
N LEU A 88 23.17 3.25 -24.15
CA LEU A 88 21.82 3.64 -23.77
C LEU A 88 20.88 2.46 -24.00
N GLU A 89 20.25 1.97 -22.94
CA GLU A 89 19.25 0.90 -23.02
C GLU A 89 17.97 1.40 -23.71
N VAL A 90 17.39 0.56 -24.58
CA VAL A 90 16.10 0.88 -25.22
C VAL A 90 15.01 1.09 -24.17
N GLY A 91 15.04 0.34 -23.07
CA GLY A 91 14.13 0.53 -21.94
C GLY A 91 14.20 1.94 -21.36
N GLU A 92 15.41 2.52 -21.23
CA GLU A 92 15.56 3.90 -20.78
C GLU A 92 14.93 4.90 -21.75
N LEU A 93 15.07 4.71 -23.07
CA LEU A 93 14.41 5.58 -24.05
C LEU A 93 12.89 5.52 -23.95
N PHE A 94 12.34 4.32 -23.80
CA PHE A 94 10.90 4.10 -23.63
C PHE A 94 10.37 4.87 -22.41
N MET A 95 11.09 4.84 -21.29
CA MET A 95 10.72 5.58 -20.07
C MET A 95 10.71 7.11 -20.22
N HIS A 96 11.46 7.67 -21.17
CA HIS A 96 11.51 9.12 -21.40
C HIS A 96 10.33 9.63 -22.24
N LEU A 97 9.56 8.75 -22.87
CA LEU A 97 8.44 9.14 -23.69
C LEU A 97 7.35 9.85 -22.86
N PRO A 98 6.80 10.96 -23.36
CA PRO A 98 5.64 11.63 -22.75
C PRO A 98 4.48 10.69 -22.41
N SER A 99 4.17 9.71 -23.28
CA SER A 99 3.13 8.69 -23.07
C SER A 99 3.42 7.75 -21.89
N GLN A 100 4.69 7.61 -21.52
CA GLN A 100 5.14 6.75 -20.42
C GLN A 100 5.44 7.55 -19.15
N ARG A 101 5.15 8.87 -19.14
CA ARG A 101 5.17 9.66 -17.91
C ARG A 101 4.09 9.14 -16.99
N LEU A 102 4.50 8.32 -16.04
CA LEU A 102 3.71 7.96 -14.90
C LEU A 102 3.26 9.26 -14.20
N ASP A 103 1.99 9.34 -13.79
CA ASP A 103 1.44 10.47 -13.04
C ASP A 103 2.39 10.84 -11.87
N VAL A 104 2.45 12.12 -11.49
CA VAL A 104 3.24 12.60 -10.35
C VAL A 104 2.99 11.75 -9.09
N MET A 105 1.76 11.26 -8.89
CA MET A 105 1.43 10.36 -7.79
C MET A 105 2.08 8.97 -7.91
N ILE A 106 2.21 8.45 -9.14
CA ILE A 106 2.84 7.16 -9.42
C ILE A 106 4.36 7.27 -9.33
N ILE A 107 4.96 8.39 -9.77
CA ILE A 107 6.40 8.67 -9.62
C ILE A 107 6.78 8.84 -8.14
N ALA A 108 5.94 9.51 -7.34
CA ALA A 108 6.14 9.59 -5.89
C ALA A 108 6.09 8.19 -5.26
N GLY A 109 5.09 7.38 -5.59
CA GLY A 109 4.99 5.98 -5.13
C GLY A 109 6.16 5.11 -5.62
N PHE A 110 6.68 5.34 -6.83
CA PHE A 110 7.86 4.66 -7.36
C PHE A 110 9.12 5.02 -6.58
N THR A 111 9.30 6.29 -6.24
CA THR A 111 10.41 6.76 -5.39
C THR A 111 10.30 6.15 -3.99
N GLU A 112 9.09 6.04 -3.43
CA GLU A 112 8.84 5.39 -2.13
C GLU A 112 9.08 3.87 -2.15
N ILE A 113 8.75 3.18 -3.24
CA ILE A 113 9.05 1.76 -3.47
C ILE A 113 10.57 1.54 -3.59
N LEU A 114 11.25 2.33 -4.44
CA LEU A 114 12.68 2.21 -4.68
C LEU A 114 13.55 2.65 -3.50
N GLN A 115 13.11 3.65 -2.72
CA GLN A 115 13.83 4.13 -1.53
C GLN A 115 13.52 3.31 -0.27
N GLY A 116 12.81 2.18 -0.37
CA GLY A 116 12.76 1.19 0.70
C GLY A 116 11.64 1.39 1.73
N GLN A 117 10.54 2.07 1.39
CA GLN A 117 9.40 2.21 2.32
C GLN A 117 8.47 0.99 2.40
N ALA A 118 8.83 -0.16 1.80
CA ALA A 118 8.27 -1.45 2.23
C ALA A 118 8.40 -1.65 3.75
N ALA A 119 9.50 -1.15 4.35
CA ALA A 119 9.68 -1.13 5.80
C ALA A 119 8.67 -0.21 6.51
N LYS A 120 8.31 0.94 5.93
CA LYS A 120 7.31 1.87 6.48
C LYS A 120 5.91 1.27 6.41
N LYS A 121 5.52 0.68 5.27
CA LYS A 121 4.28 -0.09 5.13
C LYS A 121 4.20 -1.23 6.15
N ASN A 122 5.28 -2.00 6.30
CA ASN A 122 5.34 -3.08 7.28
C ASN A 122 5.23 -2.54 8.71
N SER A 123 5.89 -1.44 9.04
CA SER A 123 5.79 -0.81 10.36
C SER A 123 4.38 -0.29 10.68
N GLN A 124 3.70 0.34 9.71
CA GLN A 124 2.31 0.79 9.87
C GLN A 124 1.35 -0.41 10.00
N SER A 125 1.61 -1.49 9.26
CA SER A 125 0.86 -2.75 9.38
C SER A 125 1.03 -3.37 10.77
N ASP A 126 2.26 -3.39 11.29
CA ASP A 126 2.57 -4.00 12.58
C ASP A 126 2.07 -3.15 13.76
N GLU A 127 2.16 -1.82 13.65
CA GLU A 127 1.56 -0.88 14.61
C GLU A 127 0.03 -1.03 14.65
N LEU A 128 -0.64 -1.07 13.49
CA LEU A 128 -2.08 -1.29 13.42
C LEU A 128 -2.49 -2.64 14.02
N LYS A 129 -1.72 -3.71 13.73
CA LYS A 129 -1.96 -5.03 14.33
C LYS A 129 -1.82 -4.97 15.86
N SER A 130 -0.79 -4.30 16.36
CA SER A 130 -0.56 -4.14 17.80
C SER A 130 -1.73 -3.40 18.48
N LEU A 131 -2.13 -2.25 17.93
CA LEU A 131 -3.27 -1.46 18.43
C LEU A 131 -4.58 -2.25 18.38
N SER A 132 -4.81 -3.02 17.30
CA SER A 132 -6.01 -3.85 17.14
C SER A 132 -6.08 -4.98 18.16
N VAL A 133 -4.94 -5.58 18.49
CA VAL A 133 -4.83 -6.62 19.52
C VAL A 133 -5.10 -6.05 20.90
N GLU A 134 -4.50 -4.90 21.24
CA GLU A 134 -4.75 -4.22 22.50
C GLU A 134 -6.25 -3.86 22.63
N LEU A 135 -6.88 -3.36 21.56
CA LEU A 135 -8.31 -3.04 21.54
C LEU A 135 -9.19 -4.27 21.74
N LYS A 136 -8.79 -5.40 21.15
CA LYS A 136 -9.47 -6.68 21.32
C LYS A 136 -9.43 -7.14 22.78
N ILE A 137 -8.28 -7.02 23.45
CA ILE A 137 -8.13 -7.36 24.87
C ILE A 137 -9.01 -6.44 25.74
N TYR A 138 -9.02 -5.13 25.50
CA TYR A 138 -9.95 -4.21 26.18
C TYR A 138 -11.42 -4.58 25.96
N SER A 139 -11.79 -4.99 24.75
CA SER A 139 -13.16 -5.44 24.44
C SER A 139 -13.54 -6.71 25.21
N VAL A 140 -12.59 -7.65 25.38
CA VAL A 140 -12.78 -8.84 26.23
C VAL A 140 -13.01 -8.42 27.68
N ILE A 141 -12.17 -7.56 28.24
CA ILE A 141 -12.31 -7.05 29.62
C ILE A 141 -13.68 -6.39 29.80
N GLN A 142 -14.06 -5.50 28.87
CA GLN A 142 -15.34 -4.79 28.90
C GLN A 142 -16.54 -5.74 28.87
N SER A 143 -16.46 -6.83 28.11
CA SER A 143 -17.48 -7.87 28.05
C SER A 143 -17.62 -8.60 29.40
N GLN A 144 -16.51 -8.96 30.04
CA GLN A 144 -16.51 -9.61 31.37
C GLN A 144 -17.11 -8.69 32.44
N VAL A 145 -16.72 -7.40 32.46
CA VAL A 145 -17.28 -6.39 33.35
C VAL A 145 -18.79 -6.21 33.13
N SER A 146 -19.22 -6.16 31.87
CA SER A 146 -20.64 -6.04 31.52
C SER A 146 -21.45 -7.25 31.97
N ALA A 147 -20.89 -8.47 31.88
CA ALA A 147 -21.51 -9.68 32.38
C ALA A 147 -21.69 -9.65 33.91
N ALA A 148 -20.67 -9.17 34.64
CA ALA A 148 -20.75 -8.99 36.10
C ALA A 148 -21.77 -7.92 36.50
N LEU A 149 -21.81 -6.79 35.77
CA LEU A 149 -22.84 -5.74 35.95
C LEU A 149 -24.25 -6.29 35.74
N ALA A 150 -24.47 -7.09 34.69
CA ALA A 150 -25.76 -7.70 34.40
C ALA A 150 -26.23 -8.66 35.50
N LYS A 151 -25.29 -9.40 36.10
CA LYS A 151 -25.53 -10.31 37.23
C LYS A 151 -25.59 -9.61 38.58
N LYS A 152 -25.18 -8.33 38.65
CA LYS A 152 -25.05 -7.54 39.89
C LYS A 152 -24.06 -8.16 40.87
N GLU A 153 -22.96 -8.71 40.34
CA GLU A 153 -21.93 -9.40 41.11
C GLU A 153 -20.67 -8.51 41.23
N ALA A 154 -19.86 -8.78 42.25
CA ALA A 154 -18.53 -8.20 42.35
C ALA A 154 -17.63 -8.77 41.24
N PHE A 155 -16.70 -7.95 40.75
CA PHE A 155 -15.78 -8.34 39.69
C PHE A 155 -14.34 -8.25 40.19
N ASP A 156 -13.66 -9.40 40.24
CA ASP A 156 -12.26 -9.52 40.63
C ASP A 156 -11.35 -9.38 39.39
N ILE A 157 -10.41 -8.44 39.44
CA ILE A 157 -9.42 -8.20 38.40
C ILE A 157 -8.02 -8.72 38.76
N SER A 158 -7.84 -9.25 39.97
CA SER A 158 -6.57 -9.81 40.44
C SER A 158 -6.34 -11.23 39.90
N ALA A 159 -5.30 -11.91 40.38
CA ALA A 159 -4.93 -13.26 39.94
C ALA A 159 -6.03 -14.32 40.19
N SER A 160 -6.95 -14.10 41.14
CA SER A 160 -8.13 -14.95 41.37
C SER A 160 -9.29 -14.71 40.40
N GLY A 161 -9.21 -13.64 39.61
CA GLY A 161 -10.22 -13.27 38.61
C GLY A 161 -10.02 -13.95 37.25
N VAL A 162 -10.43 -13.25 36.20
CA VAL A 162 -10.31 -13.74 34.81
C VAL A 162 -8.85 -13.74 34.37
N ASN A 163 -8.38 -14.88 33.83
CA ASN A 163 -7.08 -14.99 33.19
C ASN A 163 -7.18 -14.65 31.69
N LEU A 164 -6.58 -13.53 31.29
CA LEU A 164 -6.51 -13.05 29.91
C LEU A 164 -5.68 -13.93 28.97
N MET A 165 -4.93 -14.91 29.49
CA MET A 165 -4.29 -15.94 28.68
C MET A 165 -5.23 -17.10 28.31
N ASP A 166 -6.48 -17.11 28.79
CA ASP A 166 -7.47 -18.09 28.36
C ASP A 166 -7.89 -17.82 26.91
N TYR A 167 -7.42 -18.68 26.01
CA TYR A 167 -7.64 -18.59 24.56
C TYR A 167 -9.13 -18.58 24.18
N LYS A 168 -10.02 -19.14 25.02
CA LYS A 168 -11.46 -19.17 24.77
C LYS A 168 -12.09 -17.78 24.81
N LEU A 169 -11.49 -16.83 25.56
CA LEU A 169 -11.95 -15.44 25.62
C LEU A 169 -11.87 -14.74 24.26
N TYR A 170 -11.00 -15.21 23.37
CA TYR A 170 -10.77 -14.67 22.04
C TYR A 170 -11.43 -15.50 20.93
N GLY A 171 -12.13 -16.59 21.29
CA GLY A 171 -12.83 -17.46 20.34
C GLY A 171 -11.97 -18.55 19.71
N TYR A 172 -10.76 -18.80 20.22
CA TYR A 172 -9.95 -19.94 19.77
C TYR A 172 -10.51 -21.26 20.33
N THR A 173 -10.36 -22.34 19.57
CA THR A 173 -10.87 -23.66 19.95
C THR A 173 -9.78 -24.58 20.51
N SER A 174 -8.51 -24.27 20.29
CA SER A 174 -7.38 -25.09 20.75
C SER A 174 -6.15 -24.26 21.16
N ALA A 175 -5.29 -24.87 21.99
CA ALA A 175 -4.06 -24.26 22.47
C ALA A 175 -3.02 -24.06 21.35
N GLU A 176 -3.08 -24.89 20.30
CA GLU A 176 -2.21 -24.78 19.12
C GLU A 176 -2.53 -23.51 18.32
N GLN A 177 -3.81 -23.19 18.13
CA GLN A 177 -4.23 -21.94 17.48
C GLN A 177 -3.80 -20.73 18.31
N TRP A 178 -3.85 -20.85 19.63
CA TRP A 178 -3.45 -19.80 20.57
C TRP A 178 -1.95 -19.54 20.56
N ALA A 179 -1.12 -20.57 20.41
CA ALA A 179 0.34 -20.49 20.55
C ALA A 179 1.00 -19.46 19.61
N GLY A 180 0.46 -19.31 18.39
CA GLY A 180 0.93 -18.32 17.40
C GLY A 180 0.05 -17.07 17.30
N SER A 181 -0.94 -16.91 18.17
CA SER A 181 -1.86 -15.77 18.12
C SER A 181 -1.16 -14.46 18.50
N LYS A 182 -1.64 -13.36 17.94
CA LYS A 182 -1.04 -12.04 18.19
C LYS A 182 -1.38 -11.55 19.60
N GLU A 183 -2.53 -11.93 20.11
CA GLU A 183 -3.03 -11.69 21.46
C GLU A 183 -2.08 -12.30 22.48
N ARG A 184 -1.73 -13.59 22.34
CA ARG A 184 -0.75 -14.24 23.20
C ARG A 184 0.60 -13.55 23.17
N VAL A 185 1.13 -13.32 21.97
CA VAL A 185 2.42 -12.64 21.78
C VAL A 185 2.42 -11.24 22.35
N PHE A 186 1.30 -10.52 22.30
CA PHE A 186 1.14 -9.20 22.89
C PHE A 186 1.17 -9.27 24.41
N LEU A 187 0.38 -10.18 25.02
CA LEU A 187 0.32 -10.34 26.47
C LEU A 187 1.66 -10.80 27.05
N GLU A 188 2.39 -11.69 26.37
CA GLU A 188 3.71 -12.19 26.79
C GLU A 188 4.80 -11.09 26.78
N LYS A 189 4.59 -9.99 26.05
CA LYS A 189 5.53 -8.86 25.98
C LYS A 189 5.40 -7.86 27.14
N LEU A 190 4.32 -7.92 27.91
CA LEU A 190 4.10 -7.01 29.02
C LEU A 190 5.07 -7.34 30.17
N ASP A 191 5.60 -6.30 30.82
CA ASP A 191 6.53 -6.39 31.93
C ASP A 191 5.92 -7.02 33.19
N THR A 192 4.60 -7.03 33.28
CA THR A 192 3.81 -7.70 34.33
C THR A 192 3.48 -9.15 34.01
N HIS A 193 3.85 -9.66 32.83
CA HIS A 193 3.57 -11.04 32.48
C HIS A 193 4.31 -12.02 33.41
N SER A 194 3.55 -12.96 34.00
CA SER A 194 4.08 -14.04 34.82
C SER A 194 3.80 -15.40 34.19
N ARG A 195 4.54 -16.44 34.60
CA ARG A 195 4.30 -17.82 34.15
C ARG A 195 2.91 -18.35 34.55
N GLU A 196 2.26 -17.73 35.52
CA GLU A 196 0.97 -18.17 36.06
C GLU A 196 -0.21 -17.66 35.22
N GLY A 197 0.01 -16.68 34.33
CA GLY A 197 -0.99 -16.16 33.40
C GLY A 197 -0.91 -14.65 33.22
N MET A 198 -2.07 -14.05 32.96
CA MET A 198 -2.23 -12.60 32.90
C MET A 198 -3.60 -12.23 33.49
N SER A 199 -3.62 -11.64 34.67
CA SER A 199 -4.83 -11.04 35.23
C SER A 199 -5.16 -9.71 34.53
N ILE A 200 -6.41 -9.25 34.71
CA ILE A 200 -6.84 -7.94 34.20
C ILE A 200 -6.02 -6.82 34.84
N ARG A 201 -5.73 -6.93 36.15
CA ARG A 201 -4.90 -5.96 36.86
C ARG A 201 -3.50 -5.88 36.27
N GLU A 202 -2.83 -7.02 36.09
CA GLU A 202 -1.49 -7.08 35.49
C GLU A 202 -1.47 -6.48 34.09
N PHE A 203 -2.49 -6.74 33.26
CA PHE A 203 -2.61 -6.12 31.94
C PHE A 203 -2.74 -4.58 32.03
N LEU A 204 -3.61 -4.08 32.91
CA LEU A 204 -3.86 -2.64 33.04
C LEU A 204 -2.65 -1.89 33.64
N GLU A 205 -1.94 -2.50 34.59
CA GLU A 205 -0.73 -1.94 35.22
C GLU A 205 0.55 -2.15 34.37
N GLY A 206 0.53 -3.11 33.44
CA GLY A 206 1.69 -3.52 32.64
C GLY A 206 1.98 -2.67 31.41
N GLY A 207 3.20 -2.75 30.90
CA GLY A 207 3.62 -2.16 29.63
C GLY A 207 4.75 -2.96 28.98
N PRO A 208 5.13 -2.68 27.72
CA PRO A 208 4.68 -1.56 26.91
C PRO A 208 3.31 -1.83 26.25
N LYS A 209 2.43 -0.82 26.30
CA LYS A 209 1.15 -0.77 25.59
C LYS A 209 0.74 0.67 25.31
N GLU A 210 -0.07 0.89 24.28
CA GLU A 210 -0.36 2.22 23.73
C GLU A 210 -1.28 3.04 24.64
N THR A 211 -2.18 2.36 25.37
CA THR A 211 -3.03 3.01 26.38
C THR A 211 -2.29 3.44 27.65
N GLY A 212 -0.99 3.12 27.74
CA GLY A 212 -0.16 3.38 28.91
C GLY A 212 -0.53 2.52 30.11
N LYS A 213 0.08 2.81 31.27
CA LYS A 213 -0.19 2.10 32.52
C LYS A 213 -1.32 2.79 33.29
N LEU A 214 -2.26 2.00 33.81
CA LEU A 214 -3.18 2.44 34.85
C LEU A 214 -2.59 2.11 36.22
N SER A 215 -2.88 2.93 37.21
CA SER A 215 -2.44 2.74 38.59
C SER A 215 -3.61 2.97 39.54
N ASN A 216 -3.42 2.68 40.82
CA ASN A 216 -4.43 2.82 41.87
C ASN A 216 -5.68 1.95 41.65
N LEU A 217 -5.50 0.77 41.05
CA LEU A 217 -6.58 -0.20 40.85
C LEU A 217 -6.85 -1.00 42.13
N GLN A 218 -8.14 -1.24 42.40
CA GLN A 218 -8.57 -2.20 43.42
C GLN A 218 -8.49 -3.63 42.87
N ASN A 219 -8.31 -4.62 43.75
CA ASN A 219 -8.33 -6.03 43.33
C ASN A 219 -9.74 -6.46 42.87
N SER A 220 -10.79 -5.93 43.50
CA SER A 220 -12.17 -6.27 43.18
C SER A 220 -13.05 -5.03 43.26
N TYR A 221 -14.05 -4.96 42.39
CA TYR A 221 -15.03 -3.88 42.35
C TYR A 221 -16.42 -4.47 42.61
N ALA A 222 -17.04 -4.05 43.71
CA ALA A 222 -18.38 -4.47 44.06
C ALA A 222 -19.43 -3.83 43.14
N TYR A 223 -20.52 -4.56 42.90
CA TYR A 223 -21.73 -3.95 42.38
C TYR A 223 -22.46 -3.22 43.51
N GLU A 224 -22.71 -1.93 43.34
CA GLU A 224 -23.57 -1.15 44.23
C GLU A 224 -24.71 -0.50 43.44
N LYS A 225 -25.85 -0.24 44.09
CA LYS A 225 -26.99 0.45 43.44
C LYS A 225 -26.69 1.92 43.22
N ASP A 226 -26.09 2.56 44.22
CA ASP A 226 -25.72 3.96 44.24
C ASP A 226 -24.20 4.07 44.18
N ASN A 227 -23.67 5.02 43.38
CA ASN A 227 -22.22 5.22 43.21
C ASN A 227 -21.43 3.94 42.87
N ASN A 228 -21.97 3.11 41.97
CA ASN A 228 -21.47 1.77 41.65
C ASN A 228 -19.97 1.76 41.24
N PRO A 229 -19.07 1.21 42.08
CA PRO A 229 -17.63 1.13 41.78
C PRO A 229 -17.33 0.33 40.50
N LEU A 230 -18.09 -0.75 40.24
CA LEU A 230 -17.95 -1.55 39.03
C LEU A 230 -18.35 -0.77 37.76
N GLN A 231 -19.39 0.08 37.85
CA GLN A 231 -19.79 0.95 36.74
C GLN A 231 -18.75 2.06 36.48
N ASN A 232 -18.17 2.62 37.55
CA ASN A 232 -17.09 3.62 37.45
C ASN A 232 -15.84 3.00 36.81
N PHE A 233 -15.49 1.78 37.19
CA PHE A 233 -14.42 1.01 36.57
C PHE A 233 -14.69 0.73 35.07
N SER A 234 -15.90 0.29 34.74
CA SER A 234 -16.36 0.10 33.36
C SER A 234 -16.21 1.37 32.51
N THR A 235 -16.54 2.53 33.09
CA THR A 235 -16.39 3.83 32.42
C THR A 235 -14.91 4.16 32.20
N THR A 236 -14.05 3.89 33.19
CA THR A 236 -12.60 4.08 33.08
C THR A 236 -11.99 3.24 31.95
N LEU A 237 -12.43 1.99 31.80
CA LEU A 237 -12.00 1.11 30.70
C LEU A 237 -12.45 1.65 29.34
N ALA A 238 -13.68 2.15 29.24
CA ALA A 238 -14.19 2.75 28.02
C ALA A 238 -13.40 4.03 27.65
N ASP A 239 -13.11 4.89 28.62
CA ASP A 239 -12.33 6.11 28.40
C ASP A 239 -10.90 5.81 27.92
N ARG A 240 -10.32 4.68 28.33
CA ARG A 240 -8.99 4.22 27.90
C ARG A 240 -8.99 3.59 26.50
N SER A 241 -10.05 2.87 26.16
CA SER A 241 -10.14 2.14 24.88
C SER A 241 -10.72 2.96 23.72
N ARG A 242 -11.46 4.05 23.99
CA ARG A 242 -11.98 4.93 22.93
C ARG A 242 -10.89 5.52 22.03
N PRO A 243 -9.83 6.18 22.56
CA PRO A 243 -8.76 6.73 21.72
C PRO A 243 -8.04 5.66 20.89
N LEU A 244 -7.97 4.43 21.42
CA LEU A 244 -7.38 3.29 20.73
C LEU A 244 -8.24 2.86 19.53
N GLY A 245 -9.57 2.82 19.69
CA GLY A 245 -10.51 2.57 18.60
C GLY A 245 -10.42 3.61 17.48
N ASP A 246 -10.35 4.89 17.86
CA ASP A 246 -10.16 6.00 16.91
C ASP A 246 -8.83 5.84 16.14
N SER A 247 -7.75 5.51 16.84
CA SER A 247 -6.42 5.28 16.26
C SER A 247 -6.40 4.08 15.31
N VAL A 248 -7.09 2.98 15.64
CA VAL A 248 -7.22 1.80 14.77
C VAL A 248 -7.96 2.16 13.48
N ASN A 249 -9.05 2.93 13.59
CA ASN A 249 -9.82 3.37 12.41
C ASN A 249 -8.99 4.29 11.50
N GLU A 250 -8.31 5.27 12.09
CA GLU A 250 -7.46 6.20 11.35
C GLU A 250 -6.31 5.47 10.64
N LYS A 251 -5.55 4.65 11.36
CA LYS A 251 -4.42 3.90 10.79
C LYS A 251 -4.87 2.85 9.77
N SER A 252 -6.06 2.26 9.94
CA SER A 252 -6.65 1.38 8.92
C SER A 252 -6.95 2.12 7.63
N ALA A 253 -7.52 3.32 7.73
CA ALA A 253 -7.79 4.17 6.56
C ALA A 253 -6.48 4.57 5.86
N GLN A 254 -5.48 5.03 6.61
CA GLN A 254 -4.16 5.38 6.07
C GLN A 254 -3.47 4.19 5.39
N LEU A 255 -3.51 2.99 5.99
CA LEU A 255 -2.94 1.79 5.42
C LEU A 255 -3.67 1.34 4.14
N ASN A 256 -4.99 1.45 4.10
CA ASN A 256 -5.78 1.14 2.91
C ASN A 256 -5.49 2.09 1.76
N GLU A 257 -5.41 3.40 2.04
CA GLU A 257 -5.01 4.39 1.04
C GLU A 257 -3.59 4.10 0.52
N THR A 258 -2.66 3.81 1.42
CA THR A 258 -1.29 3.44 1.06
C THR A 258 -1.28 2.19 0.18
N ASN A 259 -2.01 1.13 0.55
CA ASN A 259 -2.11 -0.10 -0.25
C ASN A 259 -2.74 0.15 -1.64
N ALA A 260 -3.78 0.98 -1.72
CA ALA A 260 -4.40 1.34 -2.99
C ALA A 260 -3.40 2.04 -3.92
N ARG A 261 -2.62 2.99 -3.38
CA ARG A 261 -1.54 3.66 -4.12
C ARG A 261 -0.45 2.67 -4.56
N TYR A 262 0.01 1.79 -3.67
CA TYR A 262 1.00 0.75 -4.01
C TYR A 262 0.52 -0.16 -5.15
N ASN A 263 -0.72 -0.65 -5.08
CA ASN A 263 -1.28 -1.51 -6.11
C ASN A 263 -1.44 -0.77 -7.44
N ALA A 264 -1.91 0.49 -7.41
CA ALA A 264 -2.02 1.31 -8.61
C ALA A 264 -0.65 1.53 -9.30
N VAL A 265 0.42 1.70 -8.50
CA VAL A 265 1.79 1.80 -9.02
C VAL A 265 2.24 0.47 -9.63
N ILE A 266 2.06 -0.66 -8.95
CA ILE A 266 2.40 -1.99 -9.48
C ILE A 266 1.67 -2.24 -10.80
N ASP A 267 0.36 -1.99 -10.85
CA ASP A 267 -0.44 -2.18 -12.06
C ASP A 267 0.03 -1.28 -13.21
N ALA A 268 0.43 -0.04 -12.91
CA ALA A 268 1.01 0.86 -13.91
C ALA A 268 2.35 0.33 -14.44
N PHE A 269 3.22 -0.21 -13.57
CA PHE A 269 4.46 -0.86 -13.97
C PHE A 269 4.24 -2.08 -14.84
N SER A 270 3.32 -2.98 -14.44
CA SER A 270 3.00 -4.16 -15.24
C SER A 270 2.49 -3.77 -16.63
N ARG A 271 1.57 -2.78 -16.72
CA ARG A 271 1.11 -2.26 -18.03
C ARG A 271 2.25 -1.68 -18.86
N MET A 272 3.18 -0.98 -18.23
CA MET A 272 4.32 -0.37 -18.90
C MET A 272 5.31 -1.42 -19.43
N VAL A 273 5.62 -2.46 -18.63
CA VAL A 273 6.44 -3.60 -19.07
C VAL A 273 5.76 -4.35 -20.20
N ASP A 274 4.45 -4.61 -20.09
CA ASP A 274 3.69 -5.27 -21.16
C ASP A 274 3.70 -4.46 -22.47
N LYS A 275 3.61 -3.12 -22.38
CA LYS A 275 3.74 -2.22 -23.55
C LYS A 275 5.13 -2.30 -24.15
N PHE A 276 6.17 -2.26 -23.31
CA PHE A 276 7.56 -2.38 -23.76
C PHE A 276 7.83 -3.73 -24.46
N ASP A 277 7.39 -4.83 -23.87
CA ASP A 277 7.53 -6.17 -24.45
C ASP A 277 6.81 -6.29 -25.81
N LYS A 278 5.61 -5.71 -25.92
CA LYS A 278 4.87 -5.66 -27.19
C LYS A 278 5.62 -4.83 -28.23
N LEU A 279 6.14 -3.66 -27.84
CA LEU A 279 6.93 -2.80 -28.71
C LEU A 279 8.16 -3.56 -29.24
N LEU A 280 8.92 -4.22 -28.37
CA LEU A 280 10.09 -5.00 -28.76
C LEU A 280 9.72 -6.15 -29.70
N LYS A 281 8.63 -6.89 -29.43
CA LYS A 281 8.15 -7.95 -30.33
C LYS A 281 7.76 -7.41 -31.69
N THR A 282 7.10 -6.26 -31.77
CA THR A 282 6.74 -5.63 -33.05
C THR A 282 7.97 -5.12 -33.81
N ALA A 283 8.97 -4.58 -33.10
CA ALA A 283 10.15 -4.00 -33.72
C ALA A 283 11.19 -5.05 -34.15
N LEU A 284 11.38 -6.11 -33.36
CA LEU A 284 12.52 -7.03 -33.50
C LEU A 284 12.12 -8.50 -33.70
N GLY A 285 10.86 -8.87 -33.46
CA GLY A 285 10.30 -10.19 -33.81
C GLY A 285 10.07 -10.34 -35.30
#